data_AF-A0A934DSH1-F1
#
_entry.id   AF-A0A934DSH1-F1
#
_cell.length_a   1.000
_cell.length_b   1.000
_cell.length_c   1.000
_cell.angle_alpha   90.00
_cell.angle_beta   90.00
_cell.angle_gamma   90.00
#
_symmetry.space_group_name_H-M   'P 1'
#
loop_
_entity.id
_entity.type
_entity.pdbx_description
1 polymer ?
#
loop_
_entity_poly.entity_id
_entity_poly.type
_entity_poly.pdbx_seq_one_letter_code
_entity_poly.pdbx_strand_id
1 'polypeptide(L)'
;MAASIRGAMTGVHRLALAGAILTAACSGTSDATTNQHDTDASVAETGSHDEAGLCVPWTCAQLKAECGSAPDGCGGKVSCGNCPSGQACGGGGPNQCGTGACTPKTCAQLGALCGYASDGCGTVIDCGVCAAPDSCGGEGVMNQCGCTPWTCAALGANCGTAPDGCGGVIDCGTCPGGQTCGGEGTNQCGDATCTPKTCAQLGAGCGVVSDMCSKAIGCGECTAPQVCGGQGMPNQCACPIKTCDQLGAACGKVATGCGDDLDCGACPSGTTCGVGGVANQCGSECKPGDPQSKGCGNCGTSKRVCGAGGVWGEWGACEGSGPCSPGAVQDCMCSTQTSTVCCGDQHCGNDCQWGACGLKPGKECDWKAGDHWRCCGTNSWQYCLSSCTWSSACASGCNCGC
;
A
#
# COMPACT_ATOMS: atom_id res chain seq x y z
N MET A 1 -33.06 33.08 -52.58
CA MET A 1 -32.90 34.18 -53.57
C MET A 1 -32.76 35.48 -52.77
N ALA A 2 -31.86 36.35 -53.23
CA ALA A 2 -31.44 37.64 -52.67
C ALA A 2 -32.63 38.57 -52.28
N ALA A 3 -32.50 39.64 -51.49
CA ALA A 3 -31.46 40.65 -51.55
C ALA A 3 -31.50 41.61 -50.35
N SER A 4 -30.40 42.36 -50.26
CA SER A 4 -29.98 43.29 -49.24
C SER A 4 -30.36 44.76 -49.55
N ILE A 5 -30.31 45.59 -48.50
CA ILE A 5 -30.04 47.04 -48.44
C ILE A 5 -31.09 48.03 -48.96
N ARG A 6 -31.49 48.95 -48.07
CA ARG A 6 -31.44 50.39 -48.36
C ARG A 6 -31.24 51.19 -47.06
N GLY A 7 -30.16 51.97 -47.02
CA GLY A 7 -29.89 52.98 -46.00
C GLY A 7 -30.21 54.39 -46.49
N ALA A 8 -30.31 55.30 -45.52
CA ALA A 8 -30.16 56.78 -45.53
C ALA A 8 -30.83 57.25 -44.21
N MET A 9 -30.33 58.17 -43.39
CA MET A 9 -29.74 59.46 -43.70
C MET A 9 -28.80 59.92 -42.58
N THR A 10 -27.78 60.65 -43.03
CA THR A 10 -26.80 61.47 -42.31
C THR A 10 -27.43 62.66 -41.58
N GLY A 11 -26.84 63.05 -40.43
CA GLY A 11 -27.07 64.33 -39.79
C GLY A 11 -26.11 64.57 -38.62
N VAL A 12 -24.96 65.15 -38.92
CA VAL A 12 -23.88 65.47 -37.97
C VAL A 12 -24.01 66.94 -37.56
N HIS A 13 -24.02 67.24 -36.26
CA HIS A 13 -23.51 68.52 -35.74
C HIS A 13 -22.83 68.30 -34.38
N ARG A 14 -21.57 68.75 -34.33
CA ARG A 14 -20.61 68.69 -33.22
C ARG A 14 -20.91 69.82 -32.24
N LEU A 15 -20.69 69.63 -30.93
CA LEU A 15 -19.66 70.37 -30.16
C LEU A 15 -19.59 69.99 -28.66
N ALA A 16 -18.34 69.95 -28.19
CA ALA A 16 -17.83 70.37 -26.88
C ALA A 16 -18.01 69.47 -25.62
N LEU A 17 -16.87 68.88 -25.26
CA LEU A 17 -16.45 68.45 -23.92
C LEU A 17 -16.19 69.69 -23.02
N ALA A 18 -16.58 69.66 -21.74
CA ALA A 18 -15.73 69.99 -20.58
C ALA A 18 -16.54 70.19 -19.27
N GLY A 19 -16.21 69.39 -18.25
CA GLY A 19 -15.76 69.89 -16.94
C GLY A 19 -16.75 70.45 -15.91
N ALA A 20 -16.89 69.70 -14.81
CA ALA A 20 -16.64 70.13 -13.42
C ALA A 20 -17.83 70.49 -12.46
N ILE A 21 -17.92 69.67 -11.41
CA ILE A 21 -17.89 70.03 -9.97
C ILE A 21 -19.20 70.31 -9.16
N LEU A 22 -19.32 69.52 -8.06
CA LEU A 22 -19.95 69.69 -6.72
C LEU A 22 -21.49 69.65 -6.47
N THR A 23 -21.90 68.55 -5.83
CA THR A 23 -22.68 68.39 -4.56
C THR A 23 -23.95 69.21 -4.26
N ALA A 24 -25.05 68.49 -3.94
CA ALA A 24 -25.84 68.54 -2.68
C ALA A 24 -27.28 68.02 -2.90
N ALA A 25 -27.67 66.91 -2.24
CA ALA A 25 -28.75 66.83 -1.23
C ALA A 25 -30.05 66.21 -1.83
N CYS A 26 -30.86 65.36 -1.19
CA CYS A 26 -30.86 64.60 0.06
C CYS A 26 -32.05 63.60 -0.02
N SER A 27 -32.11 62.62 0.89
CA SER A 27 -33.27 61.77 1.29
C SER A 27 -33.57 60.57 0.36
N GLY A 28 -33.32 59.30 0.72
CA GLY A 28 -33.57 58.58 1.98
C GLY A 28 -34.94 57.90 1.86
N THR A 29 -35.03 56.57 1.67
CA THR A 29 -35.23 55.59 2.77
C THR A 29 -34.55 54.24 2.52
N SER A 30 -34.12 53.64 3.64
CA SER A 30 -33.28 52.48 3.89
C SER A 30 -33.87 51.12 3.48
N ASP A 31 -33.02 50.19 3.05
CA ASP A 31 -33.02 48.80 3.54
C ASP A 31 -31.63 48.15 3.32
N ALA A 32 -31.29 47.25 4.24
CA ALA A 32 -29.95 46.83 4.61
C ALA A 32 -29.09 46.16 3.51
N THR A 33 -27.82 46.59 3.40
CA THR A 33 -26.71 45.74 2.96
C THR A 33 -25.50 46.00 3.84
N THR A 34 -25.14 44.96 4.61
CA THR A 34 -23.86 44.76 5.27
C THR A 34 -22.70 44.95 4.30
N ASN A 35 -21.78 45.85 4.61
CA ASN A 35 -20.45 45.86 4.00
C ASN A 35 -19.55 44.89 4.78
N GLN A 36 -19.14 43.86 4.05
CA GLN A 36 -18.01 42.97 4.31
C GLN A 36 -16.74 43.80 4.61
N HIS A 37 -15.98 43.42 5.64
CA HIS A 37 -14.89 42.44 5.59
C HIS A 37 -13.69 42.97 4.79
N ASP A 38 -12.60 43.28 5.50
CA ASP A 38 -11.24 42.79 5.20
C ASP A 38 -10.19 43.59 5.98
N THR A 39 -9.98 43.19 7.24
CA THR A 39 -8.67 43.26 7.90
C THR A 39 -8.57 42.09 8.87
N ASP A 40 -8.22 40.91 8.36
CA ASP A 40 -7.14 40.17 9.02
C ASP A 40 -6.45 39.22 8.04
N ALA A 41 -5.13 39.30 8.05
CA ALA A 41 -4.23 38.57 7.20
C ALA A 41 -3.65 37.43 8.03
N SER A 42 -4.27 36.25 7.95
CA SER A 42 -3.65 34.92 8.02
C SER A 42 -4.72 33.85 8.23
N VAL A 43 -5.43 33.47 7.17
CA VAL A 43 -6.11 32.17 7.16
C VAL A 43 -5.17 31.24 6.40
N ALA A 44 -4.58 30.27 7.09
CA ALA A 44 -3.92 29.18 6.40
C ALA A 44 -4.99 28.48 5.55
N GLU A 45 -4.67 28.32 4.27
CA GLU A 45 -5.53 27.78 3.21
C GLU A 45 -6.00 26.36 3.54
N THR A 46 -7.06 26.25 4.34
CA THR A 46 -7.96 25.10 4.42
C THR A 46 -9.06 25.28 3.37
N GLY A 47 -9.66 24.19 2.87
CA GLY A 47 -10.54 24.19 1.68
C GLY A 47 -11.58 25.30 1.61
N SER A 48 -12.08 25.59 0.40
CA SER A 48 -13.14 26.59 0.23
C SER A 48 -14.39 26.18 1.00
N HIS A 49 -15.03 27.10 1.72
CA HIS A 49 -16.30 26.85 2.39
C HIS A 49 -17.45 27.43 1.55
N ASP A 50 -18.58 26.73 1.49
CA ASP A 50 -19.79 27.30 0.88
C ASP A 50 -20.49 28.30 1.80
N GLU A 51 -21.55 28.94 1.30
CA GLU A 51 -22.38 29.88 2.06
C GLU A 51 -23.05 29.25 3.30
N ALA A 52 -23.02 27.92 3.43
CA ALA A 52 -23.52 27.16 4.59
C ALA A 52 -22.39 26.71 5.55
N GLY A 53 -21.13 27.10 5.28
CA GLY A 53 -19.96 26.74 6.08
C GLY A 53 -19.47 25.31 5.87
N LEU A 54 -20.04 24.55 4.93
CA LEU A 54 -19.59 23.21 4.59
C LEU A 54 -18.32 23.29 3.77
N CYS A 55 -17.40 22.36 4.03
CA CYS A 55 -16.17 22.27 3.25
C CYS A 55 -16.49 21.81 1.82
N VAL A 56 -16.03 22.57 0.84
CA VAL A 56 -16.14 22.29 -0.59
C VAL A 56 -14.79 21.78 -1.09
N PRO A 57 -14.70 20.50 -1.50
CA PRO A 57 -13.47 19.92 -2.02
C PRO A 57 -12.92 20.70 -3.21
N TRP A 58 -11.62 20.95 -3.21
CA TRP A 58 -10.94 21.58 -4.35
C TRP A 58 -10.85 20.64 -5.56
N THR A 59 -11.08 21.23 -6.72
CA THR A 59 -10.88 20.59 -8.02
C THR A 59 -9.42 20.67 -8.45
N CYS A 60 -9.03 19.80 -9.39
CA CYS A 60 -7.71 19.86 -10.03
C CYS A 60 -7.39 21.23 -10.63
N ALA A 61 -8.40 21.92 -11.17
CA ALA A 61 -8.23 23.26 -11.73
C ALA A 61 -7.90 24.30 -10.65
N GLN A 62 -8.57 24.25 -9.49
CA GLN A 62 -8.30 25.14 -8.35
C GLN A 62 -6.90 24.90 -7.77
N LEU A 63 -6.48 23.63 -7.72
CA LEU A 63 -5.15 23.21 -7.26
C LEU A 63 -4.04 23.44 -8.28
N LYS A 64 -4.38 23.80 -9.52
CA LYS A 64 -3.44 23.82 -10.67
C LYS A 64 -2.68 22.49 -10.83
N ALA A 65 -3.35 21.39 -10.53
CA ALA A 65 -2.83 20.04 -10.64
C ALA A 65 -3.19 19.47 -12.03
N GLU A 66 -2.17 19.13 -12.81
CA GLU A 66 -2.31 18.61 -14.18
C GLU A 66 -2.29 17.07 -14.24
N CYS A 67 -1.65 16.43 -13.26
CA CYS A 67 -1.66 14.98 -13.12
C CYS A 67 -1.49 14.53 -11.66
N GLY A 68 -1.67 13.24 -11.43
CA GLY A 68 -1.55 12.60 -10.12
C GLY A 68 -2.72 12.87 -9.20
N SER A 69 -2.58 12.52 -7.93
CA SER A 69 -3.54 12.84 -6.87
C SER A 69 -3.08 14.03 -6.05
N ALA A 70 -4.02 14.83 -5.53
CA ALA A 70 -3.75 15.95 -4.63
C ALA A 70 -4.77 16.00 -3.47
N PRO A 71 -4.40 16.54 -2.29
CA PRO A 71 -5.36 16.77 -1.21
C PRO A 71 -6.45 17.75 -1.65
N ASP A 72 -7.72 17.47 -1.31
CA ASP A 72 -8.85 18.31 -1.73
C ASP A 72 -9.16 19.46 -0.76
N GLY A 73 -8.38 19.62 0.31
CA GLY A 73 -8.58 20.65 1.34
C GLY A 73 -9.72 20.36 2.33
N CYS A 74 -10.48 19.28 2.14
CA CYS A 74 -11.59 18.84 2.99
C CYS A 74 -11.36 17.48 3.65
N GLY A 75 -10.09 17.07 3.74
CA GLY A 75 -9.70 15.78 4.31
C GLY A 75 -9.85 14.60 3.34
N GLY A 76 -10.14 14.85 2.06
CA GLY A 76 -10.13 13.86 0.99
C GLY A 76 -9.01 14.09 -0.03
N LYS A 77 -9.11 13.40 -1.17
CA LYS A 77 -8.16 13.51 -2.29
C LYS A 77 -8.89 13.61 -3.62
N VAL A 78 -8.32 14.38 -4.54
CA VAL A 78 -8.78 14.51 -5.93
C VAL A 78 -7.76 13.89 -6.89
N SER A 79 -8.24 13.21 -7.92
CA SER A 79 -7.40 12.60 -8.97
C SER A 79 -7.44 13.44 -10.25
N CYS A 80 -6.27 13.88 -10.72
CA CYS A 80 -6.09 14.83 -11.81
C CYS A 80 -5.56 14.18 -13.09
N GLY A 81 -5.64 12.86 -13.20
CA GLY A 81 -5.28 12.12 -14.41
C GLY A 81 -3.77 11.88 -14.54
N ASN A 82 -3.36 11.48 -15.75
CA ASN A 82 -2.00 11.04 -16.03
C ASN A 82 -1.31 12.01 -16.99
N CYS A 83 0.01 12.12 -16.84
CA CYS A 83 0.80 12.97 -17.72
C CYS A 83 1.03 12.30 -19.10
N PRO A 84 1.26 13.09 -20.17
CA PRO A 84 1.61 12.58 -21.50
C PRO A 84 2.83 11.65 -21.51
N SER A 85 2.95 10.82 -22.56
CA SER A 85 4.05 9.88 -22.71
C SER A 85 5.42 10.60 -22.68
N GLY A 86 6.35 10.06 -21.89
CA GLY A 86 7.69 10.63 -21.69
C GLY A 86 7.78 11.66 -20.56
N GLN A 87 6.70 11.89 -19.81
CA GLN A 87 6.67 12.78 -18.66
C GLN A 87 6.31 12.03 -17.38
N ALA A 88 6.80 12.53 -16.24
CA ALA A 88 6.45 12.09 -14.90
C ALA A 88 5.61 13.15 -14.20
N CYS A 89 4.66 12.71 -13.38
CA CYS A 89 3.94 13.63 -12.48
C CYS A 89 4.90 14.14 -11.41
N GLY A 90 4.91 15.44 -11.19
CA GLY A 90 5.92 16.08 -10.35
C GLY A 90 7.18 16.51 -11.08
N GLY A 91 7.39 16.04 -12.32
CA GLY A 91 8.57 16.37 -13.13
C GLY A 91 8.63 17.82 -13.59
N GLY A 92 7.50 18.54 -13.58
CA GLY A 92 7.40 19.99 -13.83
C GLY A 92 7.23 20.84 -12.57
N GLY A 93 7.19 20.21 -11.39
CA GLY A 93 6.71 20.79 -10.13
C GLY A 93 5.56 19.96 -9.56
N PRO A 94 5.16 20.17 -8.29
CA PRO A 94 4.15 19.34 -7.62
C PRO A 94 2.88 19.20 -8.47
N ASN A 95 2.49 17.95 -8.74
CA ASN A 95 1.31 17.62 -9.55
C ASN A 95 1.30 18.20 -10.99
N GLN A 96 2.45 18.58 -11.53
CA GLN A 96 2.62 19.05 -12.92
C GLN A 96 3.38 18.05 -13.77
N CYS A 97 3.03 18.00 -15.06
CA CYS A 97 3.69 17.11 -16.00
C CYS A 97 5.09 17.65 -16.37
N GLY A 98 6.13 16.82 -16.33
CA GLY A 98 7.43 17.23 -16.87
C GLY A 98 8.41 16.08 -17.08
N THR A 99 9.52 16.37 -17.76
CA THR A 99 10.56 15.37 -18.05
C THR A 99 11.60 15.24 -16.93
N GLY A 100 11.49 16.05 -15.88
CA GLY A 100 12.38 15.97 -14.72
C GLY A 100 12.16 14.68 -13.93
N ALA A 101 13.24 14.16 -13.32
CA ALA A 101 13.12 13.08 -12.36
C ALA A 101 12.38 13.60 -11.11
N CYS A 102 11.40 12.84 -10.63
CA CYS A 102 10.69 13.17 -9.40
C CYS A 102 11.07 12.19 -8.29
N THR A 103 11.42 12.72 -7.12
CA THR A 103 11.71 11.92 -5.93
C THR A 103 10.61 12.19 -4.89
N PRO A 104 9.75 11.19 -4.59
CA PRO A 104 8.66 11.35 -3.63
C PRO A 104 9.17 11.75 -2.25
N LYS A 105 8.48 12.70 -1.62
CA LYS A 105 8.73 13.08 -0.22
C LYS A 105 7.88 12.24 0.74
N THR A 106 8.43 11.96 1.92
CA THR A 106 7.70 11.34 3.03
C THR A 106 7.03 12.39 3.91
N CYS A 107 6.08 11.99 4.76
CA CYS A 107 5.45 12.89 5.73
C CYS A 107 6.46 13.63 6.61
N ALA A 108 7.49 12.91 7.08
CA ALA A 108 8.58 13.50 7.88
C ALA A 108 9.38 14.56 7.10
N GLN A 109 9.60 14.36 5.79
CA GLN A 109 10.29 15.34 4.94
C GLN A 109 9.42 16.56 4.62
N LEU A 110 8.10 16.40 4.65
CA LEU A 110 7.14 17.51 4.53
C LEU A 110 6.85 18.20 5.86
N GLY A 111 7.29 17.62 6.98
CA GLY A 111 6.90 18.07 8.32
C GLY A 111 5.42 17.84 8.63
N ALA A 112 4.73 17.00 7.87
CA ALA A 112 3.31 16.69 8.05
C ALA A 112 3.14 15.62 9.14
N LEU A 113 2.40 15.96 10.20
CA LEU A 113 2.09 15.08 11.33
C LEU A 113 0.73 14.36 11.16
N CYS A 114 -0.12 14.88 10.29
CA CYS A 114 -1.47 14.35 10.07
C CYS A 114 -2.01 14.72 8.69
N GLY A 115 -3.12 14.08 8.30
CA GLY A 115 -3.91 14.39 7.12
C GLY A 115 -3.22 13.99 5.82
N TYR A 116 -3.87 14.29 4.71
CA TYR A 116 -3.34 14.04 3.37
C TYR A 116 -2.36 15.14 2.96
N ALA A 117 -1.22 14.73 2.39
CA ALA A 117 -0.22 15.63 1.82
C ALA A 117 0.21 15.10 0.44
N SER A 118 0.59 15.99 -0.48
CA SER A 118 1.18 15.57 -1.75
C SER A 118 2.66 15.22 -1.55
N ASP A 119 3.11 14.09 -2.08
CA ASP A 119 4.53 13.70 -2.10
C ASP A 119 5.37 14.57 -3.07
N GLY A 120 4.71 15.43 -3.83
CA GLY A 120 5.31 16.27 -4.88
C GLY A 120 5.51 15.56 -6.22
N CYS A 121 5.23 14.25 -6.29
CA CYS A 121 5.42 13.36 -7.44
C CYS A 121 4.13 12.72 -7.96
N GLY A 122 2.99 13.31 -7.62
CA GLY A 122 1.69 12.88 -8.11
C GLY A 122 1.00 11.85 -7.23
N THR A 123 1.52 11.58 -6.04
CA THR A 123 0.87 10.71 -5.06
C THR A 123 0.44 11.55 -3.85
N VAL A 124 -0.68 11.17 -3.25
CA VAL A 124 -1.07 11.67 -1.93
C VAL A 124 -0.64 10.64 -0.89
N ILE A 125 0.07 11.11 0.12
CA ILE A 125 0.45 10.33 1.29
C ILE A 125 -0.47 10.67 2.46
N ASP A 126 -0.87 9.66 3.22
CA ASP A 126 -1.65 9.79 4.45
C ASP A 126 -0.67 9.89 5.64
N CYS A 127 -0.57 11.06 6.25
CA CYS A 127 0.33 11.31 7.36
C CYS A 127 -0.27 10.95 8.72
N GLY A 128 -1.44 10.29 8.73
CA GLY A 128 -2.11 9.81 9.93
C GLY A 128 -3.16 10.77 10.45
N VAL A 129 -3.68 10.45 11.64
CA VAL A 129 -4.70 11.24 12.34
C VAL A 129 -4.12 11.75 13.65
N CYS A 130 -4.60 12.91 14.09
CA CYS A 130 -4.24 13.44 15.39
C CYS A 130 -4.93 12.65 16.50
N ALA A 131 -4.26 12.53 17.64
CA ALA A 131 -4.91 12.05 18.84
C ALA A 131 -5.90 13.10 19.32
N ALA A 132 -7.12 12.68 19.67
CA ALA A 132 -8.08 13.58 20.30
C ALA A 132 -7.44 14.19 21.57
N PRO A 133 -7.65 15.49 21.83
CA PRO A 133 -8.63 16.37 21.20
C PRO A 133 -8.13 17.13 19.96
N ASP A 134 -6.89 16.91 19.55
CA ASP A 134 -6.30 17.62 18.42
C ASP A 134 -6.98 17.25 17.10
N SER A 135 -7.10 18.24 16.23
CA SER A 135 -7.58 18.08 14.87
C SER A 135 -6.47 18.43 13.89
N CYS A 136 -6.48 17.79 12.72
CA CYS A 136 -5.46 18.08 11.72
C CYS A 136 -5.68 19.48 11.14
N GLY A 137 -4.74 20.39 11.38
CA GLY A 137 -4.90 21.81 11.07
C GLY A 137 -5.59 22.64 12.14
N GLY A 138 -5.90 22.07 13.32
CA GLY A 138 -6.72 22.71 14.35
C GLY A 138 -6.12 23.96 15.01
N GLU A 139 -4.82 24.19 14.83
CA GLU A 139 -4.11 25.43 15.24
C GLU A 139 -3.89 26.41 14.08
N GLY A 140 -4.59 26.22 12.96
CA GLY A 140 -4.41 27.05 11.77
C GLY A 140 -3.11 26.77 11.02
N VAL A 141 -2.43 25.65 11.29
CA VAL A 141 -1.26 25.20 10.51
C VAL A 141 -1.56 23.88 9.84
N MET A 142 -1.61 23.86 8.51
CA MET A 142 -1.95 22.68 7.72
C MET A 142 -1.02 21.49 8.03
N ASN A 143 -1.62 20.29 8.06
CA ASN A 143 -0.95 19.02 8.37
C ASN A 143 -0.25 18.97 9.74
N GLN A 144 -0.52 19.90 10.66
CA GLN A 144 -0.08 19.84 12.05
C GLN A 144 -1.23 19.41 12.95
N CYS A 145 -0.90 18.62 13.98
CA CYS A 145 -1.84 18.36 15.06
C CYS A 145 -1.86 19.53 16.01
N GLY A 146 -3.07 19.99 16.31
CA GLY A 146 -3.30 20.99 17.35
C GLY A 146 -4.79 21.23 17.54
N CYS A 147 -5.12 22.01 18.56
CA CYS A 147 -6.48 22.43 18.83
C CYS A 147 -6.47 23.86 19.36
N THR A 148 -7.25 24.75 18.74
CA THR A 148 -7.44 26.12 19.24
C THR A 148 -8.61 26.14 20.22
N PRO A 149 -8.39 26.38 21.53
CA PRO A 149 -9.47 26.39 22.51
C PRO A 149 -10.49 27.51 22.23
N TRP A 150 -11.76 27.20 22.43
CA TRP A 150 -12.82 28.20 22.35
C TRP A 150 -12.73 29.22 23.48
N THR A 151 -13.12 30.45 23.18
CA THR A 151 -13.26 31.51 24.17
C THR A 151 -14.70 31.59 24.65
N CYS A 152 -14.92 32.16 25.84
CA CYS A 152 -16.26 32.45 26.34
C CYS A 152 -17.09 33.28 25.35
N ALA A 153 -16.47 34.25 24.68
CA ALA A 153 -17.12 35.05 23.65
C ALA A 153 -17.55 34.22 22.43
N ALA A 154 -16.69 33.30 21.95
CA ALA A 154 -17.01 32.41 20.83
C ALA A 154 -18.16 31.44 21.16
N LEU A 155 -18.30 31.05 22.43
CA LEU A 155 -19.41 30.23 22.92
C LEU A 155 -20.68 31.02 23.25
N GLY A 156 -20.63 32.36 23.24
CA GLY A 156 -21.72 33.19 23.77
C GLY A 156 -21.97 32.95 25.27
N ALA A 157 -20.97 32.47 26.00
CA ALA A 157 -21.02 32.18 27.42
C ALA A 157 -20.58 33.41 28.23
N ASN A 158 -21.38 33.80 29.22
CA ASN A 158 -21.07 34.91 30.13
C ASN A 158 -21.00 34.48 31.61
N CYS A 159 -21.12 33.18 31.87
CA CYS A 159 -20.99 32.61 33.21
C CYS A 159 -20.68 31.11 33.18
N GLY A 160 -20.25 30.60 34.34
CA GLY A 160 -20.01 29.18 34.57
C GLY A 160 -18.80 28.65 33.82
N THR A 161 -18.59 27.35 33.91
CA THR A 161 -17.54 26.67 33.14
C THR A 161 -18.12 25.96 31.92
N ALA A 162 -17.33 25.90 30.85
CA ALA A 162 -17.70 25.25 29.59
C ALA A 162 -16.50 24.47 29.01
N PRO A 163 -16.74 23.38 28.26
CA PRO A 163 -15.67 22.71 27.52
C PRO A 163 -15.10 23.68 26.48
N ASP A 164 -13.77 23.69 26.36
CA ASP A 164 -13.06 24.56 25.41
C ASP A 164 -12.94 23.97 24.00
N GLY A 165 -13.53 22.79 23.77
CA GLY A 165 -13.42 22.04 22.51
C GLY A 165 -12.11 21.28 22.34
N CYS A 166 -11.11 21.53 23.20
CA CYS A 166 -9.77 20.95 23.19
C CYS A 166 -9.50 20.08 24.43
N GLY A 167 -10.56 19.52 25.02
CA GLY A 167 -10.48 18.67 26.21
C GLY A 167 -10.24 19.41 27.53
N GLY A 168 -10.06 20.73 27.49
CA GLY A 168 -9.97 21.60 28.64
C GLY A 168 -11.31 22.21 29.04
N VAL A 169 -11.25 23.04 30.08
CA VAL A 169 -12.40 23.75 30.65
C VAL A 169 -12.05 25.23 30.75
N ILE A 170 -12.91 26.07 30.18
CA ILE A 170 -12.85 27.53 30.34
C ILE A 170 -13.84 28.00 31.40
N ASP A 171 -13.46 29.03 32.15
CA ASP A 171 -14.32 29.69 33.14
C ASP A 171 -14.74 31.07 32.62
N CYS A 172 -16.05 31.24 32.44
CA CYS A 172 -16.68 32.45 31.91
C CYS A 172 -17.21 33.38 32.99
N GLY A 173 -16.87 33.11 34.26
CA GLY A 173 -17.18 33.97 35.40
C GLY A 173 -18.50 33.64 36.07
N THR A 174 -19.00 34.57 36.88
CA THR A 174 -20.22 34.40 37.67
C THR A 174 -21.30 35.40 37.26
N CYS A 175 -22.56 35.03 37.49
CA CYS A 175 -23.66 35.93 37.19
C CYS A 175 -23.78 37.08 38.19
N PRO A 176 -24.30 38.24 37.73
CA PRO A 176 -24.77 39.30 38.61
C PRO A 176 -25.77 38.78 39.67
N GLY A 177 -25.84 39.49 40.81
CA GLY A 177 -26.65 39.05 41.94
C GLY A 177 -28.13 38.82 41.59
N GLY A 178 -28.66 37.66 41.98
CA GLY A 178 -30.04 37.25 41.73
C GLY A 178 -30.24 36.36 40.51
N GLN A 179 -29.26 36.26 39.62
CA GLN A 179 -29.33 35.42 38.42
C GLN A 179 -28.68 34.05 38.62
N THR A 180 -29.18 33.07 37.87
CA THR A 180 -28.63 31.73 37.78
C THR A 180 -27.94 31.54 36.43
N CYS A 181 -26.73 30.99 36.45
CA CYS A 181 -26.06 30.62 35.22
C CYS A 181 -26.78 29.43 34.58
N GLY A 182 -27.09 29.52 33.28
CA GLY A 182 -28.02 28.60 32.61
C GLY A 182 -29.47 29.11 32.54
N GLY A 183 -29.77 30.28 33.11
CA GLY A 183 -31.14 30.78 33.26
C GLY A 183 -31.76 31.38 31.99
N GLU A 184 -30.95 31.88 31.05
CA GLU A 184 -31.41 32.37 29.73
C GLU A 184 -31.03 31.43 28.58
N GLY A 185 -30.17 30.45 28.87
CA GLY A 185 -29.57 29.54 27.91
C GLY A 185 -28.31 28.93 28.52
N THR A 186 -27.73 27.92 27.86
CA THR A 186 -26.51 27.27 28.34
C THR A 186 -25.40 28.28 28.57
N ASN A 187 -24.83 28.29 29.79
CA ASN A 187 -23.78 29.23 30.19
C ASN A 187 -24.15 30.72 30.03
N GLN A 188 -25.45 31.05 30.07
CA GLN A 188 -25.98 32.41 30.04
C GLN A 188 -26.71 32.75 31.33
N CYS A 189 -26.41 33.91 31.90
CA CYS A 189 -27.09 34.41 33.10
C CYS A 189 -28.54 34.76 32.83
N GLY A 190 -29.44 34.28 33.69
CA GLY A 190 -30.87 34.61 33.62
C GLY A 190 -31.58 34.38 34.94
N ASP A 191 -32.84 34.82 35.00
CA ASP A 191 -33.66 34.72 36.22
C ASP A 191 -34.30 33.32 36.41
N ALA A 192 -34.27 32.46 35.38
CA ALA A 192 -34.81 31.11 35.48
C ALA A 192 -33.86 30.16 36.22
N THR A 193 -34.43 29.13 36.84
CA THR A 193 -33.64 28.03 37.42
C THR A 193 -33.12 27.11 36.32
N CYS A 194 -31.87 26.65 36.46
CA CYS A 194 -31.29 25.67 35.55
C CYS A 194 -31.18 24.30 36.22
N THR A 195 -31.56 23.25 35.49
CA THR A 195 -31.41 21.85 35.96
C THR A 195 -30.28 21.19 35.16
N PRO A 196 -29.12 20.93 35.79
CA PRO A 196 -27.97 20.32 35.13
C PRO A 196 -28.30 18.96 34.52
N LYS A 197 -27.84 18.74 33.28
CA LYS A 197 -27.88 17.42 32.65
C LYS A 197 -26.65 16.60 33.04
N THR A 198 -26.87 15.31 33.24
CA THR A 198 -25.82 14.31 33.44
C THR A 198 -25.28 13.81 32.10
N CYS A 199 -24.09 13.18 32.13
CA CYS A 199 -23.50 12.52 30.96
C CYS A 199 -24.46 11.56 30.27
N ALA A 200 -25.23 10.77 31.03
CA ALA A 200 -26.22 9.83 30.49
C ALA A 200 -27.36 10.55 29.75
N GLN A 201 -27.83 11.69 30.26
CA GLN A 201 -28.88 12.50 29.61
C GLN A 201 -28.37 13.24 28.36
N LEU A 202 -27.06 13.48 28.27
CA LEU A 202 -26.40 14.07 27.11
C LEU A 202 -25.95 13.02 26.09
N GLY A 203 -26.04 11.73 26.42
CA GLY A 203 -25.49 10.66 25.58
C GLY A 203 -23.97 10.75 25.44
N ALA A 204 -23.26 11.26 26.45
CA ALA A 204 -21.80 11.36 26.46
C ALA A 204 -21.19 10.17 27.21
N GLY A 205 -20.43 9.35 26.51
CA GLY A 205 -19.71 8.20 27.07
C GLY A 205 -18.25 8.50 27.44
N CYS A 206 -17.71 9.66 27.02
CA CYS A 206 -16.36 10.10 27.33
C CYS A 206 -16.18 11.62 27.16
N GLY A 207 -15.04 12.12 27.64
CA GLY A 207 -14.60 13.51 27.42
C GLY A 207 -15.31 14.50 28.33
N VAL A 208 -15.14 15.79 28.03
CA VAL A 208 -15.74 16.89 28.79
C VAL A 208 -16.90 17.50 27.99
N VAL A 209 -18.05 17.66 28.63
CA VAL A 209 -19.26 18.27 28.05
C VAL A 209 -19.84 19.33 28.98
N SER A 210 -20.65 20.25 28.47
CA SER A 210 -21.42 21.16 29.33
C SER A 210 -22.65 20.44 29.90
N ASP A 211 -22.96 20.66 31.17
CA ASP A 211 -24.21 20.25 31.82
C ASP A 211 -25.43 21.05 31.32
N MET A 212 -25.23 21.90 30.31
CA MET A 212 -26.19 22.83 29.73
C MET A 212 -26.64 23.94 30.68
N CYS A 213 -25.96 24.09 31.83
CA CYS A 213 -26.18 25.12 32.83
C CYS A 213 -24.89 25.93 33.07
N SER A 214 -24.11 25.53 34.07
CA SER A 214 -23.01 26.33 34.63
C SER A 214 -21.71 25.55 34.71
N LYS A 215 -21.70 24.27 34.34
CA LYS A 215 -20.53 23.41 34.57
C LYS A 215 -20.17 22.58 33.36
N ALA A 216 -18.88 22.55 33.06
CA ALA A 216 -18.26 21.46 32.35
C ALA A 216 -18.18 20.23 33.26
N ILE A 217 -18.65 19.08 32.77
CA ILE A 217 -18.64 17.79 33.46
C ILE A 217 -17.80 16.79 32.66
N GLY A 218 -17.05 15.94 33.36
CA GLY A 218 -16.28 14.84 32.78
C GLY A 218 -17.10 13.56 32.70
N CYS A 219 -17.19 12.95 31.53
CA CYS A 219 -17.98 11.76 31.24
C CYS A 219 -17.17 10.47 31.10
N GLY A 220 -15.91 10.50 31.57
CA GLY A 220 -15.01 9.34 31.58
C GLY A 220 -14.01 9.35 30.43
N GLU A 221 -13.16 8.32 30.42
CA GLU A 221 -12.11 8.09 29.43
C GLU A 221 -12.36 6.77 28.71
N CYS A 222 -11.88 6.67 27.46
CA CYS A 222 -12.01 5.46 26.67
C CYS A 222 -10.88 4.48 26.98
N THR A 223 -11.18 3.19 27.02
CA THR A 223 -10.14 2.16 27.12
C THR A 223 -9.50 1.94 25.75
N ALA A 224 -8.17 1.94 25.70
CA ALA A 224 -7.42 1.67 24.49
C ALA A 224 -7.88 0.34 23.85
N PRO A 225 -8.01 0.27 22.50
CA PRO A 225 -7.55 1.23 21.50
C PRO A 225 -8.56 2.34 21.15
N GLN A 226 -9.67 2.46 21.87
CA GLN A 226 -10.69 3.47 21.58
C GLN A 226 -10.22 4.88 21.99
N VAL A 227 -10.64 5.88 21.24
CA VAL A 227 -10.42 7.29 21.55
C VAL A 227 -11.75 8.01 21.67
N CYS A 228 -11.80 9.04 22.50
CA CYS A 228 -13.00 9.85 22.64
C CYS A 228 -13.20 10.72 21.40
N GLY A 229 -14.39 10.68 20.81
CA GLY A 229 -14.63 11.37 19.52
C GLY A 229 -14.25 10.54 18.30
N GLY A 230 -13.86 9.26 18.48
CA GLY A 230 -13.43 8.39 17.38
C GLY A 230 -14.50 8.25 16.28
N GLN A 231 -14.07 8.09 15.03
CA GLN A 231 -14.95 7.96 13.85
C GLN A 231 -15.92 9.13 13.65
N GLY A 232 -15.61 10.31 14.19
CA GLY A 232 -16.46 11.48 14.08
C GLY A 232 -17.71 11.43 14.95
N MET A 233 -17.78 10.54 15.95
CA MET A 233 -18.86 10.51 16.94
C MET A 233 -18.47 11.30 18.19
N PRO A 234 -18.92 12.55 18.37
CA PRO A 234 -18.52 13.39 19.49
C PRO A 234 -18.87 12.75 20.83
N ASN A 235 -17.97 12.85 21.80
CA ASN A 235 -18.17 12.37 23.18
C ASN A 235 -18.53 10.87 23.30
N GLN A 236 -18.21 10.08 22.28
CA GLN A 236 -18.38 8.63 22.25
C GLN A 236 -17.03 7.94 22.09
N CYS A 237 -16.87 6.79 22.74
CA CYS A 237 -15.70 5.96 22.56
C CYS A 237 -15.83 5.15 21.27
N ALA A 238 -14.94 5.39 20.33
CA ALA A 238 -14.86 4.60 19.12
C ALA A 238 -13.39 4.38 18.75
N CYS A 239 -13.11 3.24 18.14
CA CYS A 239 -11.77 2.94 17.65
C CYS A 239 -11.57 3.63 16.30
N PRO A 240 -10.51 4.43 16.12
CA PRO A 240 -10.20 5.01 14.83
C PRO A 240 -9.70 3.90 13.90
N ILE A 241 -10.56 3.43 13.00
CA ILE A 241 -10.21 2.39 12.03
C ILE A 241 -9.18 2.99 11.06
N LYS A 242 -8.00 2.37 10.99
CA LYS A 242 -6.99 2.75 10.00
C LYS A 242 -7.43 2.33 8.60
N THR A 243 -7.14 3.16 7.61
CA THR A 243 -7.37 2.84 6.21
C THR A 243 -6.31 1.85 5.68
N CYS A 244 -6.59 1.22 4.55
CA CYS A 244 -5.61 0.38 3.83
C CYS A 244 -4.32 1.13 3.53
N ASP A 245 -4.43 2.40 3.11
CA ASP A 245 -3.28 3.27 2.83
C ASP A 245 -2.44 3.51 4.10
N GLN A 246 -3.09 3.78 5.24
CA GLN A 246 -2.42 3.98 6.54
C GLN A 246 -1.75 2.70 7.07
N LEU A 247 -2.26 1.53 6.69
CA LEU A 247 -1.68 0.23 7.01
C LEU A 247 -0.62 -0.20 5.99
N GLY A 248 -0.39 0.59 4.93
CA GLY A 248 0.51 0.22 3.84
C GLY A 248 0.08 -1.07 3.14
N ALA A 249 -1.22 -1.28 2.99
CA ALA A 249 -1.83 -2.49 2.43
C ALA A 249 -2.52 -2.16 1.11
N ALA A 250 -2.03 -2.73 0.01
CA ALA A 250 -2.64 -2.62 -1.31
C ALA A 250 -3.67 -3.74 -1.58
N CYS A 251 -3.69 -4.79 -0.73
CA CYS A 251 -4.59 -5.94 -0.90
C CYS A 251 -4.75 -6.77 0.38
N GLY A 252 -5.76 -7.63 0.34
CA GLY A 252 -6.00 -8.66 1.35
C GLY A 252 -6.57 -8.11 2.66
N LYS A 253 -6.72 -9.00 3.64
CA LYS A 253 -7.22 -8.65 4.96
C LYS A 253 -6.09 -8.15 5.84
N VAL A 254 -6.31 -7.02 6.51
CA VAL A 254 -5.38 -6.44 7.46
C VAL A 254 -6.08 -6.09 8.76
N ALA A 255 -5.43 -6.38 9.88
CA ALA A 255 -5.95 -6.02 11.19
C ALA A 255 -5.95 -4.49 11.33
N THR A 256 -7.11 -3.93 11.62
CA THR A 256 -7.28 -2.46 11.81
C THR A 256 -6.66 -1.96 13.12
N GLY A 257 -6.28 -2.87 14.02
CA GLY A 257 -5.91 -2.56 15.40
C GLY A 257 -7.12 -2.43 16.33
N CYS A 258 -8.35 -2.55 15.80
CA CYS A 258 -9.60 -2.43 16.53
C CYS A 258 -10.29 -3.78 16.81
N GLY A 259 -9.62 -4.90 16.51
CA GLY A 259 -10.18 -6.26 16.63
C GLY A 259 -10.90 -6.76 15.37
N ASP A 260 -11.12 -5.88 14.39
CA ASP A 260 -11.71 -6.22 13.09
C ASP A 260 -10.67 -6.21 11.96
N ASP A 261 -10.90 -7.07 10.96
CA ASP A 261 -10.13 -7.10 9.72
C ASP A 261 -10.74 -6.14 8.68
N LEU A 262 -9.90 -5.29 8.09
CA LEU A 262 -10.23 -4.47 6.92
C LEU A 262 -9.81 -5.22 5.65
N ASP A 263 -10.73 -5.36 4.71
CA ASP A 263 -10.44 -5.94 3.39
C ASP A 263 -10.00 -4.84 2.41
N CYS A 264 -8.72 -4.86 2.05
CA CYS A 264 -8.10 -3.93 1.12
C CYS A 264 -8.24 -4.36 -0.35
N GLY A 265 -9.10 -5.33 -0.63
CA GLY A 265 -9.43 -5.78 -1.96
C GLY A 265 -8.45 -6.80 -2.53
N ALA A 266 -8.70 -7.17 -3.78
CA ALA A 266 -7.89 -8.13 -4.52
C ALA A 266 -6.91 -7.42 -5.46
N CYS A 267 -5.82 -8.13 -5.77
CA CYS A 267 -4.83 -7.63 -6.70
C CYS A 267 -5.31 -7.68 -8.17
N PRO A 268 -4.79 -6.79 -9.04
CA PRO A 268 -5.02 -6.87 -10.49
C PRO A 268 -4.60 -8.22 -11.08
N SER A 269 -5.20 -8.58 -12.22
CA SER A 269 -4.92 -9.85 -12.90
C SER A 269 -3.42 -10.07 -13.15
N GLY A 270 -2.90 -11.23 -12.73
CA GLY A 270 -1.48 -11.56 -12.83
C GLY A 270 -0.62 -11.07 -11.65
N THR A 271 -1.25 -10.62 -10.56
CA THR A 271 -0.56 -10.36 -9.31
C THR A 271 -1.31 -11.03 -8.15
N THR A 272 -0.56 -11.44 -7.14
CA THR A 272 -1.08 -12.14 -5.97
C THR A 272 -0.79 -11.30 -4.73
N CYS A 273 -1.71 -11.31 -3.77
CA CYS A 273 -1.52 -10.56 -2.55
C CYS A 273 -0.47 -11.20 -1.65
N GLY A 274 0.52 -10.41 -1.22
CA GLY A 274 1.57 -10.84 -0.28
C GLY A 274 2.71 -11.63 -0.91
N VAL A 275 2.84 -11.67 -2.24
CA VAL A 275 3.98 -12.33 -2.91
C VAL A 275 5.12 -11.33 -3.13
N GLY A 276 6.36 -11.83 -3.25
CA GLY A 276 7.55 -10.99 -3.41
C GLY A 276 8.16 -10.47 -2.10
N GLY A 277 7.74 -11.01 -0.95
CA GLY A 277 8.37 -10.76 0.35
C GLY A 277 7.83 -9.54 1.10
N VAL A 278 6.81 -8.87 0.58
CA VAL A 278 6.13 -7.76 1.27
C VAL A 278 4.66 -8.15 1.50
N ALA A 279 4.25 -8.25 2.76
CA ALA A 279 2.89 -8.61 3.14
C ALA A 279 1.89 -7.56 2.63
N ASN A 280 0.68 -8.01 2.25
CA ASN A 280 -0.42 -7.14 1.83
C ASN A 280 -0.10 -6.19 0.66
N GLN A 281 0.92 -6.53 -0.13
CA GLN A 281 1.26 -5.85 -1.37
C GLN A 281 0.97 -6.74 -2.57
N CYS A 282 0.53 -6.13 -3.66
CA CYS A 282 0.35 -6.84 -4.91
C CYS A 282 1.70 -7.04 -5.58
N GLY A 283 2.08 -8.30 -5.76
CA GLY A 283 3.33 -8.67 -6.41
C GLY A 283 3.13 -9.78 -7.43
N SER A 284 4.17 -10.01 -8.21
CA SER A 284 4.34 -11.22 -9.01
C SER A 284 5.37 -12.12 -8.35
N GLU A 285 5.16 -13.42 -8.33
CA GLU A 285 6.15 -14.39 -7.82
C GLU A 285 7.44 -14.39 -8.64
N CYS A 286 7.35 -14.02 -9.92
CA CYS A 286 8.44 -13.98 -10.86
C CYS A 286 8.21 -12.93 -11.95
N LYS A 287 9.28 -12.54 -12.63
CA LYS A 287 9.17 -11.65 -13.79
C LYS A 287 8.76 -12.46 -15.03
N PRO A 288 7.76 -12.00 -15.81
CA PRO A 288 7.33 -12.69 -17.02
C PRO A 288 8.50 -13.04 -17.96
N GLY A 289 8.55 -14.30 -18.38
CA GLY A 289 9.60 -14.84 -19.23
C GLY A 289 10.85 -15.33 -18.50
N ASP A 290 10.97 -15.10 -17.19
CA ASP A 290 12.11 -15.62 -16.43
C ASP A 290 12.11 -17.16 -16.46
N PRO A 291 13.27 -17.79 -16.73
CA PRO A 291 13.42 -19.22 -16.65
C PRO A 291 13.81 -19.65 -15.23
N GLN A 292 13.32 -20.81 -14.81
CA GLN A 292 13.80 -21.49 -13.61
C GLN A 292 14.08 -22.96 -13.91
N SER A 293 15.15 -23.50 -13.32
CA SER A 293 15.55 -24.89 -13.43
C SER A 293 15.72 -25.53 -12.06
N LYS A 294 15.39 -26.82 -11.96
CA LYS A 294 15.72 -27.65 -10.80
C LYS A 294 16.22 -29.02 -11.25
N GLY A 295 17.02 -29.67 -10.40
CA GLY A 295 17.41 -31.06 -10.59
C GLY A 295 16.19 -32.00 -10.50
N CYS A 296 16.19 -33.06 -11.29
CA CYS A 296 15.18 -34.11 -11.26
C CYS A 296 15.78 -35.45 -11.73
N GLY A 297 15.23 -36.57 -11.25
CA GLY A 297 15.72 -37.90 -11.62
C GLY A 297 17.23 -38.08 -11.37
N ASN A 298 17.86 -38.92 -12.18
CA ASN A 298 19.31 -39.14 -12.16
C ASN A 298 20.00 -38.10 -13.06
N CYS A 299 20.60 -37.06 -12.46
CA CYS A 299 21.29 -35.95 -13.15
C CYS A 299 20.44 -35.14 -14.14
N GLY A 300 19.13 -35.36 -14.20
CA GLY A 300 18.24 -34.63 -15.09
C GLY A 300 17.94 -33.23 -14.58
N THR A 301 17.42 -32.40 -15.47
CA THR A 301 16.97 -31.05 -15.16
C THR A 301 15.56 -30.84 -15.69
N SER A 302 14.69 -30.31 -14.84
CA SER A 302 13.35 -29.85 -15.22
C SER A 302 13.37 -28.33 -15.23
N LYS A 303 12.66 -27.75 -16.20
CA LYS A 303 12.59 -26.30 -16.42
C LYS A 303 11.14 -25.84 -16.41
N ARG A 304 10.93 -24.60 -15.99
CA ARG A 304 9.67 -23.86 -16.15
C ARG A 304 9.95 -22.41 -16.48
N VAL A 305 8.94 -21.72 -16.99
CA VAL A 305 9.02 -20.31 -17.34
C VAL A 305 7.91 -19.56 -16.60
N CYS A 306 8.23 -18.36 -16.15
CA CYS A 306 7.24 -17.47 -15.57
C CYS A 306 6.25 -17.00 -16.66
N GLY A 307 4.96 -17.22 -16.42
CA GLY A 307 3.92 -16.77 -17.34
C GLY A 307 3.79 -15.24 -17.40
N ALA A 308 3.02 -14.75 -18.37
CA ALA A 308 2.72 -13.32 -18.51
C ALA A 308 2.07 -12.71 -17.25
N GLY A 309 1.31 -13.52 -16.51
CA GLY A 309 0.69 -13.13 -15.25
C GLY A 309 1.59 -13.29 -14.02
N GLY A 310 2.92 -13.27 -14.17
CA GLY A 310 3.83 -13.22 -13.02
C GLY A 310 3.80 -14.43 -12.08
N VAL A 311 3.25 -15.55 -12.55
CA VAL A 311 3.13 -16.82 -11.84
C VAL A 311 3.92 -17.88 -12.61
N TRP A 312 4.62 -18.74 -11.87
CA TRP A 312 5.35 -19.84 -12.47
C TRP A 312 4.42 -20.83 -13.17
N GLY A 313 4.74 -21.18 -14.42
CA GLY A 313 4.09 -22.30 -15.10
C GLY A 313 4.40 -23.64 -14.42
N GLU A 314 3.75 -24.70 -14.90
CA GLU A 314 4.06 -26.06 -14.46
C GLU A 314 5.51 -26.45 -14.81
N TRP A 315 6.09 -27.33 -14.00
CA TRP A 315 7.39 -27.89 -14.29
C TRP A 315 7.30 -28.78 -15.54
N GLY A 316 8.16 -28.52 -16.53
CA GLY A 316 8.30 -29.39 -17.69
C GLY A 316 8.85 -30.76 -17.33
N ALA A 317 8.81 -31.67 -18.30
CA ALA A 317 9.37 -33.02 -18.15
C ALA A 317 10.85 -32.97 -17.72
N CYS A 318 11.29 -34.04 -17.05
CA CYS A 318 12.69 -34.16 -16.67
C CYS A 318 13.53 -34.51 -17.90
N GLU A 319 14.35 -33.57 -18.36
CA GLU A 319 15.23 -33.78 -19.52
C GLU A 319 16.64 -34.15 -19.06
N GLY A 320 17.34 -34.96 -19.86
CA GLY A 320 18.73 -35.33 -19.57
C GLY A 320 18.90 -36.30 -18.38
N SER A 321 17.84 -36.98 -17.95
CA SER A 321 17.95 -38.01 -16.92
C SER A 321 18.73 -39.22 -17.44
N GLY A 322 19.76 -39.64 -16.71
CA GLY A 322 20.56 -40.82 -17.01
C GLY A 322 19.94 -42.14 -16.49
N PRO A 323 20.40 -43.29 -17.00
CA PRO A 323 19.89 -44.60 -16.59
C PRO A 323 20.25 -44.99 -15.16
N CYS A 324 21.18 -44.29 -14.50
CA CYS A 324 21.72 -44.66 -13.19
C CYS A 324 22.03 -43.46 -12.31
N SER A 325 22.00 -43.66 -11.00
CA SER A 325 22.39 -42.64 -10.02
C SER A 325 23.92 -42.56 -9.90
N PRO A 326 24.53 -41.38 -9.69
CA PRO A 326 25.98 -41.24 -9.58
C PRO A 326 26.57 -42.15 -8.50
N GLY A 327 27.64 -42.87 -8.84
CA GLY A 327 28.29 -43.82 -7.93
C GLY A 327 27.56 -45.15 -7.76
N ALA A 328 26.40 -45.37 -8.40
CA ALA A 328 25.79 -46.68 -8.47
C ALA A 328 26.74 -47.68 -9.14
N VAL A 329 26.67 -48.93 -8.70
CA VAL A 329 27.45 -50.04 -9.27
C VAL A 329 26.46 -51.10 -9.71
N GLN A 330 26.66 -51.64 -10.91
CA GLN A 330 25.92 -52.81 -11.36
C GLN A 330 26.85 -53.86 -11.95
N ASP A 331 26.45 -55.10 -11.79
CA ASP A 331 27.17 -56.24 -12.32
C ASP A 331 27.08 -56.28 -13.85
N CYS A 332 28.15 -56.74 -14.48
CA CYS A 332 28.25 -56.98 -15.90
C CYS A 332 29.20 -58.17 -16.14
N MET A 333 29.40 -58.57 -17.41
CA MET A 333 30.15 -59.81 -17.71
C MET A 333 29.57 -61.02 -16.96
N CYS A 334 28.25 -61.19 -17.06
CA CYS A 334 27.51 -62.29 -16.46
C CYS A 334 27.34 -63.43 -17.48
N SER A 335 27.39 -64.68 -17.02
CA SER A 335 27.33 -65.84 -17.93
C SER A 335 26.01 -65.97 -18.69
N THR A 336 24.92 -65.43 -18.15
CA THR A 336 23.61 -65.27 -18.81
C THR A 336 22.92 -64.01 -18.27
N GLN A 337 21.86 -63.51 -18.93
CA GLN A 337 21.10 -62.33 -18.47
C GLN A 337 20.44 -62.53 -17.09
N THR A 338 20.32 -63.77 -16.61
CA THR A 338 19.71 -64.13 -15.30
C THR A 338 20.70 -64.81 -14.36
N SER A 339 22.01 -64.78 -14.66
CA SER A 339 23.03 -65.48 -13.88
C SER A 339 23.44 -64.70 -12.63
N THR A 340 23.69 -65.41 -11.54
CA THR A 340 24.30 -64.88 -10.30
C THR A 340 25.82 -64.81 -10.36
N VAL A 341 26.45 -65.28 -11.44
CA VAL A 341 27.91 -65.25 -11.60
C VAL A 341 28.29 -64.19 -12.62
N CYS A 342 28.77 -63.06 -12.11
CA CYS A 342 29.20 -61.90 -12.87
C CYS A 342 30.63 -61.52 -12.48
N CYS A 343 31.53 -61.50 -13.46
CA CYS A 343 32.96 -61.29 -13.26
C CYS A 343 33.39 -59.83 -13.33
N GLY A 344 32.51 -58.96 -13.84
CA GLY A 344 32.74 -57.54 -13.95
C GLY A 344 31.68 -56.71 -13.25
N ASP A 345 32.02 -55.45 -13.05
CA ASP A 345 31.12 -54.39 -12.65
C ASP A 345 31.36 -53.13 -13.49
N GLN A 346 30.33 -52.30 -13.56
CA GLN A 346 30.42 -50.97 -14.13
C GLN A 346 29.90 -49.96 -13.12
N HIS A 347 30.57 -48.81 -13.08
CA HIS A 347 30.28 -47.72 -12.17
C HIS A 347 29.58 -46.60 -12.92
N CYS A 348 28.53 -46.05 -12.32
CA CYS A 348 27.83 -44.90 -12.86
C CYS A 348 28.62 -43.62 -12.57
N GLY A 349 28.92 -42.85 -13.61
CA GLY A 349 29.62 -41.57 -13.50
C GLY A 349 28.76 -40.45 -12.90
N ASN A 350 29.39 -39.30 -12.65
CA ASN A 350 28.68 -38.08 -12.19
C ASN A 350 27.77 -37.46 -13.27
N ASP A 351 27.91 -37.90 -14.52
CA ASP A 351 27.03 -37.61 -15.65
C ASP A 351 25.84 -38.58 -15.74
N CYS A 352 25.68 -39.45 -14.73
CA CYS A 352 24.63 -40.47 -14.65
C CYS A 352 24.64 -41.45 -15.82
N GLN A 353 25.79 -41.67 -16.47
CA GLN A 353 25.98 -42.70 -17.47
C GLN A 353 26.76 -43.87 -16.89
N TRP A 354 26.45 -45.08 -17.35
CA TRP A 354 27.25 -46.25 -17.02
C TRP A 354 28.61 -46.15 -17.70
N GLY A 355 29.68 -46.24 -16.91
CA GLY A 355 31.03 -46.38 -17.43
C GLY A 355 31.26 -47.73 -18.11
N ALA A 356 32.46 -47.92 -18.65
CA ALA A 356 32.83 -49.21 -19.23
C ALA A 356 32.81 -50.31 -18.16
N CYS A 357 32.34 -51.50 -18.55
CA CYS A 357 32.40 -52.69 -17.72
C CYS A 357 33.86 -53.16 -17.55
N GLY A 358 34.32 -53.26 -16.31
CA GLY A 358 35.63 -53.74 -15.93
C GLY A 358 35.56 -55.00 -15.08
N LEU A 359 36.67 -55.75 -14.98
CA LEU A 359 36.75 -56.90 -14.07
C LEU A 359 36.74 -56.44 -12.62
N LYS A 360 35.94 -57.13 -11.79
CA LYS A 360 35.91 -56.88 -10.34
C LYS A 360 37.31 -57.10 -9.73
N PRO A 361 37.66 -56.40 -8.63
CA PRO A 361 38.93 -56.62 -7.94
C PRO A 361 39.17 -58.10 -7.61
N GLY A 362 40.35 -58.62 -7.99
CA GLY A 362 40.71 -60.03 -7.79
C GLY A 362 40.12 -61.00 -8.80
N LYS A 363 39.43 -60.54 -9.85
CA LYS A 363 39.01 -61.36 -11.00
C LYS A 363 39.99 -61.18 -12.15
N GLU A 364 40.21 -62.27 -12.89
CA GLU A 364 41.25 -62.34 -13.91
C GLU A 364 40.69 -62.56 -15.32
N CYS A 365 39.40 -62.88 -15.44
CA CYS A 365 38.73 -63.19 -16.70
C CYS A 365 37.20 -63.08 -16.62
N ASP A 366 36.57 -62.89 -17.78
CA ASP A 366 35.11 -62.89 -17.95
C ASP A 366 34.60 -64.34 -18.17
N TRP A 367 33.78 -64.85 -17.25
CA TRP A 367 33.28 -66.22 -17.31
C TRP A 367 32.07 -66.36 -18.25
N LYS A 368 32.32 -66.78 -19.48
CA LYS A 368 31.28 -67.06 -20.49
C LYS A 368 30.82 -68.51 -20.47
N ALA A 369 30.35 -69.00 -19.31
CA ALA A 369 29.86 -70.37 -19.14
C ALA A 369 30.86 -71.49 -19.57
N GLY A 370 32.16 -71.19 -19.57
CA GLY A 370 33.22 -72.11 -20.02
C GLY A 370 33.75 -71.83 -21.44
N ASP A 371 33.13 -70.94 -22.21
CA ASP A 371 33.52 -70.64 -23.60
C ASP A 371 34.62 -69.56 -23.70
N HIS A 372 35.07 -68.99 -22.58
CA HIS A 372 36.16 -68.04 -22.54
C HIS A 372 37.46 -68.73 -22.11
N TRP A 373 38.47 -68.62 -22.94
CA TRP A 373 39.69 -69.39 -22.89
C TRP A 373 40.88 -68.53 -23.33
N ARG A 374 42.07 -68.85 -22.81
CA ARG A 374 43.34 -68.23 -23.22
C ARG A 374 44.40 -69.30 -23.45
N CYS A 375 45.40 -68.97 -24.26
CA CYS A 375 46.58 -69.81 -24.41
C CYS A 375 47.47 -69.74 -23.18
N CYS A 376 47.99 -70.90 -22.78
CA CYS A 376 48.95 -71.03 -21.68
C CYS A 376 50.17 -71.89 -22.09
N GLY A 377 50.53 -71.84 -23.38
CA GLY A 377 51.63 -72.60 -23.97
C GLY A 377 51.43 -72.77 -25.48
N THR A 378 52.26 -73.58 -26.13
CA THR A 378 52.21 -73.81 -27.59
C THR A 378 51.01 -74.67 -28.04
N ASN A 379 50.45 -75.51 -27.17
CA ASN A 379 49.32 -76.41 -27.46
C ASN A 379 48.44 -76.64 -26.21
N SER A 380 48.18 -75.58 -25.46
CA SER A 380 47.41 -75.71 -24.21
C SER A 380 46.62 -74.47 -23.88
N TRP A 381 45.45 -74.70 -23.28
CA TRP A 381 44.46 -73.68 -22.99
C TRP A 381 44.10 -73.67 -21.51
N GLN A 382 43.78 -72.48 -21.00
CA GLN A 382 43.11 -72.29 -19.72
C GLN A 382 41.71 -71.77 -19.97
N TYR A 383 40.75 -72.30 -19.22
CA TYR A 383 39.38 -71.82 -19.24
C TYR A 383 39.17 -70.84 -18.09
N CYS A 384 38.36 -69.81 -18.32
CA CYS A 384 37.85 -69.01 -17.22
C CYS A 384 36.85 -69.88 -16.43
N LEU A 385 37.05 -69.98 -15.12
CA LEU A 385 36.14 -70.71 -14.22
C LEU A 385 35.00 -69.80 -13.75
N SER A 386 33.94 -70.37 -13.17
CA SER A 386 32.85 -69.59 -12.55
C SER A 386 33.29 -68.74 -11.35
N SER A 387 34.50 -68.99 -10.83
CA SER A 387 35.18 -68.10 -9.88
C SER A 387 35.76 -66.83 -10.52
N CYS A 388 35.69 -66.68 -11.85
CA CYS A 388 36.32 -65.62 -12.65
C CYS A 388 37.85 -65.60 -12.53
N THR A 389 38.43 -66.78 -12.36
CA THR A 389 39.87 -67.02 -12.35
C THR A 389 40.20 -68.06 -13.40
N TRP A 390 41.42 -68.04 -13.90
CA TRP A 390 41.85 -69.04 -14.87
C TRP A 390 42.02 -70.41 -14.20
N SER A 391 41.73 -71.49 -14.93
CA SER A 391 42.01 -72.83 -14.45
C SER A 391 43.49 -72.99 -14.12
N SER A 392 43.80 -73.61 -12.99
CA SER A 392 45.19 -73.79 -12.51
C SER A 392 46.03 -74.66 -13.44
N ALA A 393 45.39 -75.59 -14.16
CA ALA A 393 46.04 -76.45 -15.13
C ALA A 393 45.78 -75.98 -16.57
N CYS A 394 46.82 -76.14 -17.40
CA CYS A 394 46.75 -76.07 -18.85
C CYS A 394 46.18 -77.38 -19.40
N ALA A 395 45.00 -77.32 -20.01
CA ALA A 395 44.44 -78.48 -20.70
C ALA A 395 45.15 -78.67 -22.04
N SER A 396 45.63 -79.87 -22.32
CA SER A 396 46.24 -80.24 -23.60
C SER A 396 45.19 -80.22 -24.71
N GLY A 397 45.47 -79.48 -25.79
CA GLY A 397 44.57 -79.34 -26.93
C GLY A 397 45.33 -78.97 -28.20
N CYS A 398 44.68 -79.06 -29.36
CA CYS A 398 45.35 -78.77 -30.63
C CYS A 398 45.44 -77.26 -30.89
N ASN A 399 46.67 -76.77 -31.08
CA ASN A 399 47.10 -75.54 -31.73
C ASN A 399 46.51 -74.20 -31.24
N CYS A 400 47.32 -73.45 -30.49
CA CYS A 400 46.99 -72.11 -29.99
C CYS A 400 47.10 -70.99 -31.04
N GLY A 401 47.33 -71.33 -32.31
CA GLY A 401 47.57 -70.37 -33.39
C GLY A 401 46.88 -70.74 -34.70
N CYS A 402 46.09 -69.78 -35.18
CA CYS A 402 45.27 -69.69 -36.41
C CYS A 402 43.83 -70.19 -36.26
#